data_AF-A0A7J7KE45-F1
#
_entry.id   AF-A0A7J7KE45-F1
#
_cell.length_a   1.000
_cell.length_b   1.000
_cell.length_c   1.000
_cell.angle_alpha   90.00
_cell.angle_beta   90.00
_cell.angle_gamma   90.00
#
_symmetry.space_group_name_H-M   'P 1'
#
loop_
_entity.id
_entity.type
_entity.pdbx_description
1 polymer ?
#
loop_
_entity_poly.entity_id
_entity_poly.type
_entity_poly.pdbx_seq_one_letter_code
_entity_poly.pdbx_strand_id
1 'polypeptide(L)'
;MNDLCWKCLHVGNQSGIMLAVLYGPYELIAGKRVGTVAETAIYNGFGRTGWSIALGYIILACCLESGGWVNELLSWPGFVPLSRMTYCAYLVHPVIMTIITSSQKNKVYWSKITLIYMFGGYLVCAYSVAFIFSLVFEVPFMLIDKKYLTGKLK
;
A
#
# COMPACT_ATOMS: atom_id res chain seq x y z
N MET A 1 21.73 -7.65 -27.91
CA MET A 1 20.34 -7.66 -28.41
C MET A 1 19.45 -8.72 -27.74
N ASN A 2 20.03 -9.71 -27.04
CA ASN A 2 19.27 -10.81 -26.42
C ASN A 2 18.76 -10.50 -25.00
N ASP A 3 19.45 -9.65 -24.23
CA ASP A 3 19.05 -9.30 -22.84
C ASP A 3 17.85 -8.36 -22.77
N LEU A 4 17.63 -7.56 -23.81
CA LEU A 4 16.47 -6.66 -23.93
C LEU A 4 15.17 -7.44 -24.25
N CYS A 5 15.28 -8.54 -25.01
CA CYS A 5 14.13 -9.37 -25.39
C CYS A 5 13.54 -10.13 -24.18
N TRP A 6 14.39 -10.68 -23.30
CA TRP A 6 13.97 -11.30 -22.05
C TRP A 6 13.34 -10.30 -21.07
N LYS A 7 13.88 -9.09 -20.96
CA LYS A 7 13.29 -8.01 -20.13
C LYS A 7 11.91 -7.60 -20.64
N CYS A 8 11.72 -7.40 -21.95
CA CYS A 8 10.41 -7.04 -22.52
C CYS A 8 9.37 -8.15 -22.37
N LEU A 9 9.75 -9.43 -22.54
CA LEU A 9 8.84 -10.57 -22.39
C LEU A 9 8.38 -10.73 -20.93
N HIS A 10 9.26 -10.49 -19.95
CA HIS A 10 8.90 -10.49 -18.53
C HIS A 10 8.05 -9.28 -18.13
N VAL A 11 8.37 -8.06 -18.59
CA VAL A 11 7.55 -6.86 -18.31
C VAL A 11 6.12 -7.02 -18.85
N GLY A 12 5.97 -7.55 -20.07
CA GLY A 12 4.66 -7.82 -20.67
C GLY A 12 3.85 -8.89 -19.93
N ASN A 13 4.51 -9.91 -19.37
CA ASN A 13 3.85 -10.94 -18.57
C ASN A 13 3.40 -10.40 -17.20
N GLN A 14 4.22 -9.57 -16.54
CA GLN A 14 3.89 -9.01 -15.22
C GLN A 14 2.70 -8.03 -15.27
N SER A 15 2.59 -7.21 -16.30
CA SER A 15 1.43 -6.31 -16.48
C SER A 15 0.15 -7.10 -16.74
N GLY A 16 0.23 -8.22 -17.48
CA GLY A 16 -0.87 -9.17 -17.67
C GLY A 16 -1.32 -9.83 -16.36
N ILE A 17 -0.37 -10.24 -15.51
CA ILE A 17 -0.66 -10.80 -14.18
C ILE A 17 -1.29 -9.75 -13.26
N MET A 18 -0.81 -8.50 -13.26
CA MET A 18 -1.42 -7.40 -12.49
C MET A 18 -2.86 -7.12 -12.92
N LEU A 19 -3.13 -7.08 -14.22
CA LEU A 19 -4.48 -6.89 -14.77
C LEU A 19 -5.36 -8.10 -14.47
N ALA A 20 -4.87 -9.33 -14.61
CA ALA A 20 -5.63 -10.54 -14.30
C ALA A 20 -6.00 -10.66 -12.82
N VAL A 21 -5.13 -10.20 -11.91
CA VAL A 21 -5.47 -10.09 -10.48
C VAL A 21 -6.53 -9.00 -10.26
N LEU A 22 -6.40 -7.82 -10.87
CA LEU A 22 -7.36 -6.73 -10.67
C LEU A 22 -8.75 -7.00 -11.29
N TYR A 23 -8.77 -7.62 -12.47
CA TYR A 23 -9.96 -8.09 -13.19
C TYR A 23 -10.27 -9.56 -12.86
N GLY A 24 -9.75 -10.15 -11.78
CA GLY A 24 -10.21 -11.46 -11.32
C GLY A 24 -11.62 -11.42 -10.72
N PRO A 25 -11.93 -10.48 -9.80
CA PRO A 25 -13.16 -10.53 -9.01
C PRO A 25 -14.29 -9.63 -9.55
N TYR A 26 -14.12 -8.95 -10.69
CA TYR A 26 -15.14 -8.01 -11.19
C TYR A 26 -16.51 -8.69 -11.41
N GLU A 27 -16.52 -9.91 -11.94
CA GLU A 27 -17.75 -10.70 -12.15
C GLU A 27 -18.37 -11.19 -10.83
N LEU A 28 -17.55 -11.39 -9.80
CA LEU A 28 -18.00 -11.79 -8.46
C LEU A 28 -18.62 -10.61 -7.70
N ILE A 29 -18.01 -9.43 -7.80
CA ILE A 29 -18.46 -8.20 -7.13
C ILE A 29 -19.68 -7.60 -7.84
N ALA A 30 -19.80 -7.77 -9.16
CA ALA A 30 -20.97 -7.38 -9.94
C ALA A 30 -22.21 -8.24 -9.66
N GLY A 31 -22.09 -9.32 -8.87
CA GLY A 31 -23.20 -10.20 -8.50
C GLY A 31 -23.71 -11.07 -9.64
N LYS A 32 -22.93 -11.22 -10.72
CA LYS A 32 -23.30 -12.01 -11.90
C LYS A 32 -23.07 -13.52 -11.72
N ARG A 33 -22.12 -13.93 -10.87
CA ARG A 33 -21.79 -15.33 -10.60
C ARG A 33 -21.43 -15.55 -9.13
N VAL A 34 -21.88 -16.67 -8.56
CA VAL A 34 -21.35 -17.20 -7.30
C VAL A 34 -20.19 -18.13 -7.63
N GLY A 35 -18.96 -17.68 -7.34
CA GLY A 35 -17.76 -18.47 -7.63
C GLY A 35 -17.66 -19.70 -6.74
N THR A 36 -17.04 -20.76 -7.24
CA THR A 36 -16.75 -21.96 -6.45
C THR A 36 -15.83 -21.60 -5.27
N VAL A 37 -15.98 -22.28 -4.13
CA VAL A 37 -15.15 -22.04 -2.93
C VAL A 37 -13.65 -22.10 -3.25
N ALA A 38 -13.25 -23.02 -4.14
CA ALA A 38 -11.89 -23.16 -4.61
C ALA A 38 -11.37 -21.92 -5.33
N GLU A 39 -12.16 -21.32 -6.22
CA GLU A 39 -11.78 -20.12 -6.98
C GLU A 39 -11.57 -18.91 -6.06
N THR A 40 -12.45 -18.76 -5.06
CA THR A 40 -12.37 -17.65 -4.10
C THR A 40 -11.17 -17.81 -3.16
N ALA A 41 -10.88 -19.04 -2.72
CA ALA A 41 -9.73 -19.33 -1.86
C ALA A 41 -8.39 -19.07 -2.58
N ILE A 42 -8.28 -19.53 -3.83
CA ILE A 42 -7.09 -19.30 -4.66
C ILE A 42 -6.91 -17.79 -4.91
N TYR A 43 -7.97 -17.08 -5.28
CA TYR A 43 -7.90 -15.63 -5.49
C TYR A 43 -7.49 -14.87 -4.22
N ASN A 44 -8.06 -15.22 -3.06
CA ASN A 44 -7.74 -14.57 -1.79
C ASN A 44 -6.29 -14.81 -1.35
N GLY A 45 -5.72 -15.99 -1.63
CA GLY A 45 -4.33 -16.31 -1.32
C GLY A 45 -3.33 -15.70 -2.31
N PHE A 46 -3.61 -15.78 -3.61
CA PHE A 46 -2.65 -15.40 -4.66
C PHE A 46 -2.78 -13.94 -5.12
N GLY A 47 -3.91 -13.27 -4.89
CA GLY A 47 -4.09 -11.89 -5.34
C GLY A 47 -3.10 -10.94 -4.67
N ARG A 48 -2.93 -11.06 -3.35
CA ARG A 48 -1.99 -10.20 -2.60
C ARG A 48 -0.53 -10.56 -2.85
N THR A 49 -0.20 -11.85 -3.02
CA THR A 49 1.17 -12.26 -3.34
C THR A 49 1.57 -11.86 -4.75
N GLY A 50 0.67 -12.01 -5.73
CA GLY A 50 0.88 -11.55 -7.10
C GLY A 50 1.11 -10.04 -7.18
N TRP A 51 0.33 -9.25 -6.42
CA TRP A 51 0.55 -7.80 -6.31
C TRP A 51 1.93 -7.46 -5.71
N SER A 52 2.33 -8.14 -4.64
CA SER A 52 3.64 -7.93 -4.02
C SER A 52 4.81 -8.30 -4.94
N ILE A 53 4.70 -9.40 -5.69
CA ILE A 53 5.72 -9.81 -6.68
C ILE A 53 5.86 -8.76 -7.77
N ALA A 54 4.73 -8.24 -8.27
CA ALA A 54 4.73 -7.23 -9.30
C ALA A 54 5.34 -5.90 -8.81
N LEU A 55 5.04 -5.46 -7.57
CA LEU A 55 5.72 -4.33 -6.94
C LEU A 55 7.23 -4.59 -6.73
N GLY A 56 7.60 -5.79 -6.29
CA GLY A 56 8.99 -6.21 -6.13
C GLY A 56 9.78 -6.13 -7.44
N TYR A 57 9.14 -6.50 -8.54
CA TYR A 57 9.72 -6.38 -9.87
C TYR A 57 9.98 -4.93 -10.28
N ILE A 58 9.06 -4.00 -9.96
CA ILE A 58 9.26 -2.56 -10.20
C ILE A 58 10.50 -2.07 -9.44
N ILE A 59 10.65 -2.47 -8.18
CA ILE A 59 11.81 -2.11 -7.36
C ILE A 59 13.11 -2.66 -7.96
N LEU A 60 13.12 -3.93 -8.40
CA LEU A 60 14.27 -4.53 -9.09
C LEU A 60 14.60 -3.82 -10.41
N ALA A 61 13.59 -3.39 -11.17
CA ALA A 61 13.79 -2.63 -12.39
C ALA A 61 14.42 -1.25 -12.12
N CYS A 62 14.06 -0.61 -11.01
CA CYS A 62 14.72 0.60 -10.53
C CYS A 62 16.18 0.34 -10.12
N CYS A 63 16.46 -0.75 -9.40
CA CYS A 63 17.82 -1.10 -8.98
C CYS A 63 18.76 -1.46 -10.15
N LEU A 64 18.24 -2.03 -11.24
CA LEU A 64 19.01 -2.41 -12.43
C LEU A 64 19.21 -1.26 -13.45
N GLU A 65 18.97 0.00 -13.04
CA GLU A 65 19.07 1.23 -13.87
C GLU A 65 18.22 1.22 -15.16
N SER A 66 17.30 0.25 -15.28
CA SER A 66 16.45 0.04 -16.46
C SER A 66 15.05 0.65 -16.30
N GLY A 67 14.84 1.45 -15.25
CA GLY A 67 13.52 1.95 -14.81
C GLY A 67 13.03 3.23 -15.50
N GLY A 68 13.83 3.86 -16.37
CA GLY A 68 13.43 5.05 -17.12
C GLY A 68 12.82 6.15 -16.24
N TRP A 69 11.66 6.69 -16.68
CA TRP A 69 10.93 7.77 -16.00
C TRP A 69 10.50 7.47 -14.55
N VAL A 70 10.27 6.18 -14.21
CA VAL A 70 9.87 5.79 -12.85
C VAL A 70 11.01 6.00 -11.86
N ASN A 71 12.26 5.79 -12.29
CA ASN A 71 13.43 6.03 -11.44
C ASN A 71 13.59 7.52 -11.08
N GLU A 72 13.29 8.40 -12.04
CA GLU A 72 13.36 9.84 -11.86
C GLU A 72 12.26 10.35 -10.91
N LEU A 73 11.05 9.79 -11.02
CA LEU A 73 9.96 10.03 -10.08
C LEU A 73 10.34 9.58 -8.66
N LEU A 74 10.85 8.35 -8.49
CA LEU A 74 11.17 7.79 -7.17
C LEU A 74 12.40 8.42 -6.51
N SER A 75 13.34 8.94 -7.29
CA SER A 75 14.54 9.64 -6.80
C SER A 75 14.23 11.06 -6.31
N TRP A 76 12.99 11.54 -6.45
CA TRP A 76 12.64 12.88 -6.04
C TRP A 76 12.66 13.02 -4.50
N PRO A 77 13.43 13.96 -3.91
CA PRO A 77 13.53 14.12 -2.46
C PRO A 77 12.20 14.41 -1.75
N GLY A 78 11.15 14.79 -2.49
CA GLY A 78 9.79 14.93 -1.95
C GLY A 78 9.15 13.61 -1.48
N PHE A 79 9.62 12.45 -1.94
CA PHE A 79 9.09 11.16 -1.49
C PHE A 79 9.56 10.74 -0.11
N VAL A 80 10.66 11.31 0.39
CA VAL A 80 11.20 11.01 1.73
C VAL A 80 10.19 11.34 2.84
N PRO A 81 9.60 12.56 2.92
CA PRO A 81 8.57 12.85 3.91
C PRO A 81 7.25 12.10 3.64
N LEU A 82 6.90 11.86 2.38
CA LEU A 82 5.66 11.15 2.02
C LEU A 82 5.66 9.69 2.49
N SER A 83 6.80 9.02 2.35
CA SER A 83 7.01 7.63 2.81
C SER A 83 6.82 7.52 4.33
N ARG A 84 7.34 8.49 5.09
CA ARG A 84 7.24 8.54 6.55
C ARG A 84 5.80 8.74 7.03
N MET A 85 5.07 9.68 6.45
CA MET A 85 3.66 9.92 6.78
C MET A 85 2.79 8.69 6.49
N THR A 86 3.02 8.05 5.34
CA THR A 86 2.30 6.82 4.95
C THR A 86 2.63 5.66 5.88
N TYR A 87 3.88 5.54 6.32
CA TYR A 87 4.30 4.53 7.29
C TYR A 87 3.61 4.71 8.65
N CYS A 88 3.56 5.93 9.17
CA CYS A 88 2.83 6.24 10.40
C CYS A 88 1.33 5.93 10.27
N ALA A 89 0.71 6.28 9.14
CA ALA A 89 -0.69 5.95 8.86
C ALA A 89 -0.92 4.43 8.81
N TYR A 90 -0.01 3.68 8.18
CA TYR A 90 -0.09 2.23 8.08
C TYR A 90 -0.05 1.54 9.45
N LEU A 91 0.80 2.00 10.37
CA LEU A 91 0.89 1.44 11.73
C LEU A 91 -0.35 1.74 12.59
N VAL A 92 -0.92 2.94 12.46
CA VAL A 92 -2.09 3.38 13.26
C VAL A 92 -3.39 2.76 12.75
N HIS A 93 -3.48 2.48 11.46
CA HIS A 93 -4.68 1.94 10.82
C HIS A 93 -5.25 0.66 11.49
N PRO A 94 -4.47 -0.43 11.71
CA PRO A 94 -4.98 -1.63 12.37
C PRO A 94 -5.39 -1.36 13.83
N VAL A 95 -4.69 -0.48 14.55
CA VAL A 95 -5.02 -0.12 15.94
C VAL A 95 -6.40 0.54 16.02
N ILE A 96 -6.67 1.50 15.14
CA ILE A 96 -7.97 2.18 15.03
C ILE A 96 -9.07 1.19 14.66
N MET A 97 -8.81 0.28 13.71
CA MET A 97 -9.75 -0.77 13.32
C MET A 97 -10.11 -1.67 14.50
N THR A 98 -9.14 -2.12 15.28
CA THR A 98 -9.38 -2.97 16.47
C THR A 98 -10.19 -2.24 17.54
N ILE A 99 -9.86 -0.97 17.82
CA ILE A 99 -10.57 -0.16 18.83
C ILE A 99 -12.04 0.00 18.46
N ILE A 100 -12.30 0.39 17.22
CA ILE A 100 -13.68 0.66 16.80
C ILE A 100 -14.46 -0.65 16.67
N THR A 101 -13.86 -1.72 16.16
CA THR A 101 -14.50 -3.05 16.09
C THR A 101 -14.87 -3.54 17.50
N SER A 102 -14.01 -3.33 18.50
CA SER A 102 -14.30 -3.69 19.90
C SER A 102 -15.41 -2.84 20.52
N SER A 103 -15.62 -1.63 20.01
CA SER A 103 -16.70 -0.72 20.44
C SER A 103 -18.06 -1.06 19.80
N GLN A 104 -18.07 -1.72 18.64
CA GLN A 104 -19.30 -2.15 17.97
C GLN A 104 -19.97 -3.31 18.72
N LYS A 105 -21.03 -3.02 19.46
CA LYS A 105 -21.85 -4.04 20.18
C LYS A 105 -23.06 -4.53 19.38
N ASN A 106 -23.43 -3.83 18.29
CA ASN A 106 -24.61 -4.14 17.48
C ASN A 106 -24.25 -4.69 16.09
N LYS A 107 -25.13 -5.53 15.54
CA LYS A 107 -25.02 -6.05 14.16
C LYS A 107 -25.26 -4.91 13.17
N VAL A 108 -24.22 -4.52 12.44
CA VAL A 108 -24.31 -3.54 11.36
C VAL A 108 -24.92 -4.22 10.13
N TYR A 109 -25.99 -3.63 9.58
CA TYR A 109 -26.53 -4.08 8.30
C TYR A 109 -25.57 -3.69 7.17
N TRP A 110 -25.04 -4.70 6.47
CA TRP A 110 -24.09 -4.51 5.37
C TRP A 110 -24.80 -3.98 4.11
N SER A 111 -24.90 -2.66 4.01
CA SER A 111 -25.28 -1.96 2.77
C SER A 111 -24.07 -1.26 2.17
N LYS A 112 -24.04 -1.11 0.84
CA LYS A 112 -22.93 -0.46 0.11
C LYS A 112 -22.65 0.96 0.64
N ILE A 113 -23.72 1.70 0.96
CA ILE A 113 -23.63 3.07 1.49
C ILE A 113 -23.02 3.06 2.89
N THR A 114 -23.48 2.15 3.75
CA THR A 114 -22.95 1.99 5.12
C THR A 114 -21.47 1.60 5.11
N LEU A 115 -21.06 0.74 4.17
CA LEU A 115 -19.66 0.35 3.97
C LEU A 115 -18.78 1.55 3.60
N ILE A 116 -19.20 2.35 2.61
CA ILE A 116 -18.46 3.55 2.19
C ILE A 116 -18.34 4.56 3.33
N TYR A 117 -19.43 4.78 4.07
CA TYR A 117 -19.43 5.70 5.21
C TYR A 117 -18.48 5.22 6.32
N MET A 118 -18.54 3.94 6.70
CA MET A 118 -17.63 3.37 7.70
C MET A 118 -16.18 3.42 7.25
N PHE A 119 -15.90 3.04 6.00
CA PHE A 119 -14.57 3.10 5.44
C PHE A 119 -13.99 4.51 5.46
N GLY A 120 -14.77 5.51 5.00
CA GLY A 120 -14.38 6.92 5.05
C GLY A 120 -14.12 7.38 6.48
N GLY A 121 -14.98 7.01 7.43
CA GLY A 121 -14.78 7.32 8.85
C GLY A 121 -13.49 6.73 9.43
N TYR A 122 -13.21 5.45 9.16
CA TYR A 122 -11.96 4.81 9.56
C TYR A 122 -10.74 5.51 8.97
N LEU A 123 -10.82 5.92 7.71
CA LEU A 123 -9.73 6.57 7.00
C LEU A 123 -9.43 7.93 7.63
N VAL A 124 -10.45 8.79 7.79
CA VAL A 124 -10.27 10.12 8.38
C VAL A 124 -9.71 10.02 9.80
N CYS A 125 -10.31 9.17 10.66
CA CYS A 125 -9.83 9.00 12.03
C CYS A 125 -8.39 8.46 12.09
N ALA A 126 -8.04 7.48 11.26
CA ALA A 126 -6.69 6.92 11.23
C ALA A 126 -5.65 7.96 10.77
N TYR A 127 -5.95 8.73 9.72
CA TYR A 127 -5.06 9.78 9.24
C TYR A 127 -4.92 10.93 10.23
N SER A 128 -5.98 11.34 10.94
CA SER A 128 -5.88 12.37 11.98
C SER A 128 -4.97 11.95 13.12
N VAL A 129 -5.12 10.71 13.62
CA VAL A 129 -4.29 10.19 14.72
C VAL A 129 -2.85 9.97 14.25
N ALA A 130 -2.66 9.43 13.05
CA ALA A 130 -1.33 9.25 12.46
C ALA A 130 -0.60 10.58 12.27
N PHE A 131 -1.31 11.65 11.89
CA PHE A 131 -0.73 12.98 11.74
C PHE A 131 -0.24 13.55 13.08
N ILE A 132 -1.05 13.43 14.14
CA ILE A 132 -0.64 13.83 15.50
C ILE A 132 0.59 13.03 15.94
N PHE A 133 0.58 11.72 15.70
CA PHE A 133 1.71 10.84 16.04
C PHE A 133 2.98 11.21 15.27
N SER A 134 2.89 11.50 13.97
CA SER A 134 4.01 11.99 13.16
C SER A 134 4.56 13.28 13.74
N LEU A 135 3.72 14.26 14.10
CA LEU A 135 4.21 15.52 14.68
C LEU A 135 4.89 15.34 16.03
N VAL A 136 4.34 14.48 16.90
CA VAL A 136 4.88 14.25 18.25
C VAL A 136 6.20 13.51 18.21
N PHE A 137 6.37 12.53 17.32
CA PHE A 137 7.60 11.72 17.27
C PHE A 137 8.62 12.24 16.26
N GLU A 138 8.20 12.72 15.10
CA GLU A 138 9.14 13.08 14.03
C GLU A 138 9.90 14.39 14.32
N VAL A 139 9.23 15.38 14.92
CA VAL A 139 9.83 16.67 15.30
C VAL A 139 10.95 16.53 16.35
N PRO A 140 10.76 15.84 17.50
CA PRO A 140 11.83 15.69 18.48
C PRO A 140 13.00 14.85 17.94
N PHE A 141 12.73 13.81 17.13
CA PHE A 141 13.80 13.00 16.56
C PHE A 141 14.65 13.79 15.55
N MET A 142 14.06 14.64 14.72
CA MET A 142 14.83 15.51 13.81
C MET A 142 15.67 16.56 14.56
N LEU A 143 15.19 17.07 15.70
CA LEU A 143 15.92 18.02 16.52
C LEU A 143 17.14 17.38 17.20
N ILE A 144 17.01 16.12 17.65
CA ILE A 144 18.11 15.36 18.25
C ILE A 144 19.18 15.05 17.21
N ASP A 145 18.78 14.58 16.02
CA ASP A 145 19.70 14.23 14.93
C ASP A 145 20.54 15.44 14.49
N LYS A 146 19.90 16.61 14.31
CA LYS A 146 20.60 17.86 14.01
C LYS A 146 21.59 18.26 15.11
N LYS A 147 21.21 18.16 16.38
CA LYS A 147 22.10 18.49 17.50
C LYS A 147 23.30 17.55 17.57
N TYR A 148 23.09 16.26 17.34
CA TYR A 148 24.16 15.26 17.37
C TYR A 148 25.15 15.43 16.20
N LEU A 149 24.65 15.69 14.99
CA LEU A 149 25.49 15.91 13.80
C LEU A 149 26.27 17.23 13.87
N THR A 150 25.69 18.31 14.40
CA THR A 150 26.43 19.57 14.62
C THR A 150 27.47 19.44 15.74
N GLY A 151 27.23 18.62 16.76
CA GLY A 151 28.20 18.34 17.83
C GLY A 151 29.42 17.52 17.41
N LYS A 152 29.34 16.80 16.29
CA LYS A 152 30.44 16.02 15.70
C LYS A 152 31.34 16.82 14.73
N LEU A 153 30.95 18.04 14.36
CA LEU A 153 31.64 18.90 13.40
C LEU A 153 32.50 20.02 14.04
N LYS A 154 32.78 19.92 15.34
CA LYS A 154 33.66 20.84 16.08
C LYS A 154 34.72 20.04 16.82
#